data_AF-K1Z149-F1
#
_entry.id   AF-K1Z149-F1
#
_cell.length_a   1.000
_cell.length_b   1.000
_cell.length_c   1.000
_cell.angle_alpha   90.00
_cell.angle_beta   90.00
_cell.angle_gamma   90.00
#
_symmetry.space_group_name_H-M   'P 1'
#
loop_
_entity.id
_entity.type
_entity.pdbx_description
1 polymer ?
#
loop_
_entity_poly.entity_id
_entity_poly.type
_entity_poly.pdbx_seq_one_letter_code
_entity_poly.pdbx_strand_id
1 'polypeptide(L)'
;MANDKTHRGNTSQFYVAAELCRRGLVAVVTMGNCPNTDVLCSNKEGTKFVHIQVKTFRPRDKDCSVGLKAEKIYGDNFFWVLCGIPEPHDKDQTFKYYIVTSKEMGKNVRESFELWAKTPGKKGQVRNQENSFRAVTLPPKKDLNGWDLLPHLNNWKIIEEKL
;
A
#
# COMPACT_ATOMS: atom_id res chain seq x y z
N MET A 1 -8.65 21.85 14.46
CA MET A 1 -8.20 21.71 13.06
C MET A 1 -8.37 20.25 12.68
N ALA A 2 -9.20 19.95 11.68
CA ALA A 2 -9.29 18.59 11.17
C ALA A 2 -7.89 18.15 10.74
N ASN A 3 -7.47 16.95 11.13
CA ASN A 3 -6.14 16.43 10.87
C ASN A 3 -6.02 16.20 9.36
N ASP A 4 -5.61 17.21 8.60
CA ASP A 4 -5.48 17.15 7.15
C ASP A 4 -4.36 16.17 6.80
N LYS A 5 -4.74 14.93 6.47
CA LYS A 5 -3.79 13.85 6.13
C LYS A 5 -3.30 13.94 4.68
N THR A 6 -3.78 14.91 3.90
CA THR A 6 -3.49 15.04 2.46
C THR A 6 -2.01 15.21 2.21
N HIS A 7 -1.32 16.02 3.03
CA HIS A 7 0.12 16.25 2.88
C HIS A 7 0.92 14.94 2.96
N ARG A 8 0.63 14.04 3.91
CA ARG A 8 1.33 12.75 4.04
C ARG A 8 1.07 11.85 2.83
N GLY A 9 -0.17 11.83 2.34
CA GLY A 9 -0.52 11.10 1.11
C GLY A 9 0.33 11.60 -0.06
N ASN A 10 0.35 12.91 -0.29
CA ASN A 10 1.14 13.53 -1.36
C ASN A 10 2.64 13.24 -1.19
N THR A 11 3.18 13.42 0.02
CA THR A 11 4.58 13.10 0.35
C THR A 11 4.89 11.65 -0.04
N SER A 12 4.02 10.69 0.30
CA SER A 12 4.26 9.29 -0.07
C SER A 12 4.32 9.03 -1.57
N GLN A 13 3.46 9.69 -2.35
CA GLN A 13 3.47 9.56 -3.80
C GLN A 13 4.75 10.14 -4.40
N PHE A 14 5.19 11.33 -3.94
CA PHE A 14 6.43 11.95 -4.40
C PHE A 14 7.66 11.11 -4.06
N TYR A 15 7.76 10.58 -2.85
CA TYR A 15 8.90 9.75 -2.46
C TYR A 15 8.91 8.39 -3.18
N VAL A 16 7.76 7.79 -3.46
CA VAL A 16 7.68 6.57 -4.28
C VAL A 16 8.15 6.87 -5.71
N ALA A 17 7.68 7.95 -6.32
CA ALA A 17 8.15 8.37 -7.65
C ALA A 17 9.66 8.68 -7.65
N ALA A 18 10.16 9.38 -6.64
CA ALA A 18 11.58 9.70 -6.49
C ALA A 18 12.44 8.42 -6.36
N GLU A 19 12.00 7.43 -5.57
CA GLU A 19 12.70 6.16 -5.41
C GLU A 19 12.74 5.34 -6.70
N LEU A 20 11.64 5.31 -7.47
CA LEU A 20 11.61 4.69 -8.80
C LEU A 20 12.54 5.41 -9.79
N CYS A 21 12.55 6.73 -9.80
CA CYS A 21 13.47 7.52 -10.62
C CYS A 21 14.93 7.29 -10.22
N ARG A 22 15.23 7.18 -8.92
CA ARG A 22 16.57 6.85 -8.40
C ARG A 22 17.06 5.48 -8.88
N ARG A 23 16.13 4.57 -9.20
CA ARG A 23 16.40 3.24 -9.78
C ARG A 23 16.55 3.26 -11.30
N GLY A 24 16.52 4.44 -11.93
CA GLY A 24 16.69 4.61 -13.36
C GLY A 24 15.43 4.33 -14.19
N LEU A 25 14.26 4.24 -13.55
CA LEU A 25 12.96 4.16 -14.21
C LEU A 25 12.40 5.56 -14.46
N VAL A 26 11.37 5.66 -15.31
CA VAL A 26 10.63 6.91 -15.52
C VAL A 26 9.34 6.82 -14.72
N ALA A 27 9.17 7.67 -13.69
CA ALA A 27 7.98 7.66 -12.83
C ALA A 27 7.39 9.06 -12.67
N VAL A 28 6.07 9.15 -12.73
CA VAL A 28 5.32 10.40 -12.58
C VAL A 28 4.17 10.23 -11.60
N VAL A 29 3.97 11.23 -10.73
CA VAL A 29 2.77 11.32 -9.89
C VAL A 29 1.62 11.80 -10.76
N THR A 30 0.49 11.11 -10.72
CA THR A 30 -0.69 11.50 -11.49
C THR A 30 -1.41 12.68 -10.83
N MET A 31 -1.91 13.63 -11.63
CA MET A 31 -2.67 14.76 -11.13
C MET A 31 -4.18 14.47 -11.10
N GLY A 32 -4.88 14.99 -10.10
CA GLY A 32 -6.32 14.83 -9.94
C GLY A 32 -6.74 13.45 -9.44
N ASN A 33 -8.02 13.11 -9.59
CA ASN A 33 -8.58 11.81 -9.19
C ASN A 33 -8.32 10.74 -10.27
N CYS A 34 -7.05 10.51 -10.63
CA CYS A 34 -6.69 9.44 -11.57
C CYS A 34 -7.17 8.10 -11.00
N PRO A 35 -8.06 7.36 -11.69
CA PRO A 35 -8.64 6.16 -11.12
C PRO A 35 -7.60 5.09 -10.80
N ASN A 36 -7.42 4.85 -9.50
CA ASN A 36 -6.63 3.74 -8.95
C ASN A 36 -5.12 3.79 -9.28
N THR A 37 -4.60 4.91 -9.79
CA THR A 37 -3.17 5.07 -10.09
C THR A 37 -2.73 6.37 -9.45
N ASP A 38 -1.84 6.29 -8.48
CA ASP A 38 -1.21 7.48 -7.88
C ASP A 38 0.12 7.79 -8.58
N VAL A 39 0.84 6.75 -8.99
CA VAL A 39 2.10 6.84 -9.72
C VAL A 39 2.03 5.95 -10.96
N LEU A 40 2.36 6.51 -12.11
CA LEU A 40 2.59 5.76 -13.35
C LEU A 40 4.10 5.62 -13.54
N CYS A 41 4.57 4.40 -13.83
CA CYS A 41 5.99 4.14 -14.03
C CYS A 41 6.23 3.33 -15.31
N SER A 42 7.30 3.64 -16.04
CA SER A 42 7.73 2.96 -17.25
C SER A 42 9.22 2.63 -17.24
N ASN A 43 9.63 1.73 -18.14
CA ASN A 43 11.03 1.64 -18.55
C ASN A 43 11.47 2.93 -19.25
N LYS A 44 12.79 3.09 -19.45
CA LYS A 44 13.38 4.30 -20.05
C LYS A 44 12.87 4.55 -21.48
N GLU A 45 12.63 3.48 -22.22
CA GLU A 45 12.14 3.51 -23.60
C GLU A 45 10.64 3.83 -23.69
N GLY A 46 9.91 3.79 -22.56
CA GLY A 46 8.46 4.06 -22.54
C GLY A 46 7.62 3.01 -23.26
N THR A 47 8.10 1.77 -23.34
CA THR A 47 7.42 0.65 -24.04
C THR A 47 6.63 -0.26 -23.09
N LYS A 48 6.94 -0.23 -21.79
CA LYS A 48 6.25 -0.99 -20.75
C LYS A 48 5.86 -0.07 -19.61
N PHE A 49 4.71 -0.34 -18.99
CA PHE A 49 4.13 0.49 -17.96
C PHE A 49 3.58 -0.34 -16.81
N VAL A 50 3.68 0.20 -15.61
CA VAL A 50 3.01 -0.29 -14.41
C VAL A 50 2.22 0.82 -13.73
N HIS A 51 1.10 0.44 -13.14
CA HIS A 51 0.25 1.30 -12.31
C HIS A 51 0.56 1.06 -10.84
N ILE A 52 0.73 2.14 -10.08
CA ILE A 52 1.06 2.04 -8.66
C ILE A 52 0.05 2.84 -7.84
N GLN A 53 -0.60 2.16 -6.90
CA GLN A 53 -1.41 2.78 -5.86
C GLN A 53 -0.60 2.86 -4.56
N VAL A 54 -0.53 4.05 -3.97
CA VAL A 54 0.22 4.31 -2.75
C VAL A 54 -0.74 4.43 -1.56
N LYS A 55 -0.34 3.86 -0.42
CA LYS A 55 -0.98 4.10 0.87
C LYS A 55 0.07 4.45 1.90
N THR A 56 -0.18 5.50 2.67
CA THR A 56 0.75 5.92 3.72
C THR A 56 0.31 5.43 5.09
N PHE A 57 1.28 5.11 5.94
CA PHE A 57 1.11 4.87 7.37
C PHE A 57 2.24 5.56 8.13
N ARG A 58 2.10 5.72 9.46
CA ARG A 58 3.23 6.12 10.31
C ARG A 58 3.99 4.87 10.74
N PRO A 59 5.33 4.88 10.81
CA PRO A 59 6.10 3.71 11.22
C PRO A 59 5.70 3.08 12.56
N ARG A 60 5.05 3.84 13.46
CA ARG A 60 4.51 3.38 14.75
C ARG A 60 3.10 2.76 14.68
N ASP A 61 2.42 2.88 13.56
CA ASP A 61 1.07 2.35 13.38
C ASP A 61 1.13 0.82 13.31
N LYS A 62 0.05 0.17 13.78
CA LYS A 62 -0.08 -1.29 13.74
C LYS A 62 -0.64 -1.80 12.42
N ASP A 63 -1.40 -0.96 11.73
CA ASP A 63 -2.09 -1.30 10.50
C ASP A 63 -2.03 -0.12 9.53
N CYS A 64 -2.05 -0.41 8.23
CA CYS A 64 -2.20 0.58 7.16
C CYS A 64 -3.60 0.47 6.55
N SER A 65 -4.36 1.57 6.53
CA SER A 65 -5.69 1.60 5.91
C SER A 65 -5.57 1.61 4.38
N VAL A 66 -6.17 0.62 3.72
CA VAL A 66 -6.07 0.43 2.27
C VAL A 66 -7.40 0.63 1.54
N GLY A 67 -8.53 0.52 2.26
CA GLY A 67 -9.89 0.72 1.75
C GLY A 67 -10.40 -0.40 0.82
N LEU A 68 -11.69 -0.38 0.49
CA LEU A 68 -12.38 -1.43 -0.29
C LEU A 68 -11.71 -1.78 -1.62
N LYS A 69 -11.10 -0.80 -2.29
CA LYS A 69 -10.42 -1.01 -3.58
C LYS A 69 -9.30 -2.04 -3.50
N ALA A 70 -8.70 -2.22 -2.31
CA ALA A 70 -7.62 -3.18 -2.10
C ALA A 70 -8.06 -4.64 -2.23
N GLU A 71 -9.36 -4.96 -2.20
CA GLU A 71 -9.85 -6.31 -2.50
C GLU A 71 -9.90 -6.62 -4.00
N LYS A 72 -9.84 -5.61 -4.87
CA LYS A 72 -9.90 -5.81 -6.32
C LYS A 72 -8.55 -6.22 -6.87
N ILE A 73 -8.57 -7.09 -7.88
CA ILE A 73 -7.38 -7.48 -8.64
C ILE A 73 -7.42 -6.72 -9.98
N TYR A 74 -6.47 -5.81 -10.19
CA TYR A 74 -6.41 -4.89 -11.32
C TYR A 74 -5.53 -5.38 -12.49
N GLY A 75 -4.78 -6.46 -12.30
CA GLY A 75 -3.90 -7.07 -13.31
C GLY A 75 -2.44 -7.17 -12.88
N ASP A 76 -1.62 -7.81 -13.71
CA ASP A 76 -0.23 -8.16 -13.38
C ASP A 76 0.75 -6.97 -13.40
N ASN A 77 0.36 -5.86 -14.02
CA ASN A 77 1.14 -4.62 -14.07
C ASN A 77 0.64 -3.58 -13.05
N PHE A 78 -0.14 -4.01 -12.05
CA PHE A 78 -0.64 -3.14 -10.99
C PHE A 78 -0.02 -3.52 -9.65
N PHE A 79 0.50 -2.52 -8.94
CA PHE A 79 1.18 -2.68 -7.67
C PHE A 79 0.60 -1.76 -6.60
N TRP A 80 0.70 -2.22 -5.36
CA TRP A 80 0.47 -1.43 -4.16
C TRP A 80 1.81 -1.13 -3.50
N VAL A 81 2.01 0.12 -3.09
CA VAL A 81 3.15 0.50 -2.25
C VAL A 81 2.62 1.07 -0.94
N LEU A 82 2.80 0.31 0.15
CA LEU A 82 2.53 0.80 1.50
C LEU A 82 3.78 1.52 2.01
N CYS A 83 3.66 2.82 2.25
CA CYS A 83 4.77 3.73 2.54
C CYS A 83 4.72 4.23 3.99
N GLY A 84 5.63 3.73 4.81
CA GLY A 84 5.86 4.15 6.19
C GLY A 84 6.77 5.36 6.20
N ILE A 85 6.17 6.54 6.37
CA ILE A 85 6.90 7.82 6.34
C ILE A 85 7.10 8.32 7.76
N PRO A 86 8.37 8.43 8.21
CA PRO A 86 8.68 9.02 9.51
C PRO A 86 8.26 10.49 9.55
N GLU A 87 7.85 10.95 10.72
CA GLU A 87 7.62 12.38 10.96
C GLU A 87 8.98 13.09 11.13
N PRO A 88 9.11 14.39 10.79
CA PRO A 88 10.42 15.09 10.81
C PRO A 88 11.17 15.04 12.15
N HIS A 89 10.46 14.82 13.26
CA HIS A 89 11.02 14.75 14.61
C HIS A 89 11.14 13.31 15.14
N ASP A 90 10.80 12.30 14.33
CA ASP A 90 11.04 10.91 14.70
C ASP A 90 12.56 10.66 14.79
N LYS A 91 13.00 9.89 15.80
CA LYS A 91 14.43 9.55 15.95
C LYS A 91 14.94 8.70 14.78
N ASP A 92 14.07 7.81 14.29
CA ASP A 92 14.33 6.98 13.11
C ASP A 92 13.71 7.67 11.89
N GLN A 93 14.55 8.13 10.98
CA GLN A 93 14.16 8.76 9.72
C GLN A 93 14.12 7.76 8.55
N THR A 94 14.11 6.45 8.83
CA THR A 94 14.05 5.41 7.81
C THR A 94 12.66 5.29 7.21
N PHE A 95 12.56 5.46 5.90
CA PHE A 95 11.35 5.16 5.14
C PHE A 95 11.19 3.65 4.96
N LYS A 96 9.96 3.17 5.04
CA LYS A 96 9.62 1.76 4.80
C LYS A 96 8.69 1.64 3.62
N TYR A 97 9.06 0.88 2.60
CA TYR A 97 8.22 0.63 1.44
C TYR A 97 7.90 -0.85 1.37
N TYR A 98 6.62 -1.21 1.42
CA TYR A 98 6.18 -2.58 1.16
C TYR A 98 5.56 -2.63 -0.22
N ILE A 99 6.19 -3.36 -1.15
CA ILE A 99 5.79 -3.45 -2.55
C ILE A 99 5.08 -4.78 -2.78
N VAL A 100 3.79 -4.70 -3.12
CA VAL A 100 2.88 -5.86 -3.19
C VAL A 100 2.18 -5.88 -4.54
N THR A 101 2.06 -7.06 -5.15
CA THR A 101 1.30 -7.22 -6.40
C THR A 101 -0.20 -7.01 -6.16
N SER A 102 -0.95 -6.60 -7.20
CA SER A 102 -2.41 -6.50 -7.08
C SER A 102 -3.08 -7.82 -6.70
N LYS A 103 -2.53 -8.95 -7.14
CA LYS A 103 -3.06 -10.28 -6.85
C LYS A 103 -2.91 -10.63 -5.37
N GLU A 104 -1.72 -10.42 -4.80
CA GLU A 104 -1.46 -10.71 -3.38
C GLU A 104 -2.27 -9.77 -2.47
N MET A 105 -2.32 -8.47 -2.79
CA MET A 105 -3.11 -7.51 -2.02
C MET A 105 -4.60 -7.89 -2.04
N GLY A 106 -5.17 -8.11 -3.23
CA GLY A 106 -6.58 -8.46 -3.42
C GLY A 106 -7.00 -9.70 -2.65
N LYS A 107 -6.18 -10.76 -2.75
CA LYS A 107 -6.43 -12.02 -2.06
C LYS A 107 -6.38 -11.84 -0.54
N ASN A 108 -5.28 -11.31 0.00
CA ASN A 108 -5.05 -11.29 1.44
C ASN A 108 -5.98 -10.31 2.17
N VAL A 109 -6.30 -9.16 1.57
CA VAL A 109 -7.23 -8.19 2.18
C VAL A 109 -8.65 -8.78 2.26
N ARG A 110 -9.09 -9.47 1.20
CA ARG A 110 -10.39 -10.15 1.20
C ARG A 110 -10.46 -11.25 2.24
N GLU A 111 -9.49 -12.17 2.24
CA GLU A 111 -9.44 -13.28 3.19
C GLU A 111 -9.38 -12.80 4.65
N SER A 112 -8.56 -11.78 4.93
CA SER A 112 -8.46 -11.19 6.27
C SER A 112 -9.77 -10.53 6.70
N PHE A 113 -10.46 -9.85 5.78
CA PHE A 113 -11.79 -9.29 6.07
C PHE A 113 -12.84 -10.38 6.33
N GLU A 114 -12.87 -11.44 5.52
CA GLU A 114 -13.80 -12.56 5.71
C GLU A 114 -13.59 -13.24 7.08
N LEU A 115 -12.33 -13.46 7.47
CA LEU A 115 -12.00 -13.99 8.81
C LEU A 115 -12.42 -13.01 9.91
N TRP A 116 -12.19 -11.71 9.70
CA TRP A 116 -12.61 -10.68 10.64
C TRP A 116 -14.13 -10.70 10.79
N ALA A 117 -14.90 -10.74 9.70
CA ALA A 117 -16.35 -10.72 9.71
C ALA A 117 -16.95 -11.96 10.42
N LYS A 118 -16.31 -13.12 10.30
CA LYS A 118 -16.74 -14.38 10.93
C LYS A 118 -16.35 -14.50 12.41
N THR A 119 -15.31 -13.80 12.86
CA THR A 119 -14.82 -13.89 14.25
C THR A 119 -15.58 -12.91 15.14
N PRO A 120 -16.27 -13.34 16.21
CA PRO A 120 -16.90 -12.42 17.16
C PRO A 120 -15.92 -11.38 17.69
N GLY A 121 -16.41 -10.16 17.90
CA GLY A 121 -15.60 -9.12 18.50
C GLY A 121 -15.21 -9.45 19.94
N LYS A 122 -14.31 -8.65 20.54
CA LYS A 122 -13.79 -8.90 21.90
C LYS A 122 -14.88 -9.01 22.98
N LYS A 123 -16.06 -8.44 22.76
CA LYS A 123 -17.22 -8.52 23.67
C LYS A 123 -18.28 -9.52 23.17
N GLY A 124 -17.90 -10.45 22.28
CA GLY A 124 -18.80 -11.41 21.67
C GLY A 124 -19.74 -10.81 20.61
N GLN A 125 -19.62 -9.53 20.27
CA GLN A 125 -20.53 -8.90 19.32
C GLN A 125 -20.31 -9.39 17.89
N VAL A 126 -21.41 -9.59 17.17
CA VAL A 126 -21.39 -9.86 15.73
C VAL A 126 -20.81 -8.65 15.00
N ARG A 127 -19.92 -8.90 14.04
CA ARG A 127 -19.29 -7.84 13.24
C ARG A 127 -20.12 -7.53 12.01
N ASN A 128 -20.16 -6.25 11.63
CA ASN A 128 -20.86 -5.82 10.41
C ASN A 128 -20.12 -6.35 9.17
N GLN A 129 -20.77 -7.26 8.43
CA GLN A 129 -20.22 -7.87 7.21
C GLN A 129 -20.15 -6.88 6.03
N GLU A 130 -20.90 -5.78 6.09
CA GLU A 130 -20.90 -4.71 5.09
C GLU A 130 -19.91 -3.57 5.42
N ASN A 131 -19.08 -3.74 6.46
CA ASN A 131 -18.09 -2.74 6.83
C ASN A 131 -17.15 -2.48 5.64
N SER A 132 -16.97 -1.20 5.26
CA SER A 132 -16.10 -0.78 4.15
C SER A 132 -14.63 -0.62 4.53
N PHE A 133 -14.31 -0.69 5.82
CA PHE A 133 -12.93 -0.56 6.29
C PHE A 133 -12.10 -1.78 5.91
N ARG A 134 -10.94 -1.53 5.32
CA ARG A 134 -9.90 -2.53 5.04
C ARG A 134 -8.56 -2.00 5.49
N ALA A 135 -7.81 -2.84 6.18
CA ALA A 135 -6.46 -2.53 6.61
C ALA A 135 -5.56 -3.75 6.42
N VAL A 136 -4.27 -3.48 6.29
CA VAL A 136 -3.20 -4.48 6.27
C VAL A 136 -2.42 -4.34 7.55
N THR A 137 -2.22 -5.42 8.29
CA THR A 137 -1.39 -5.40 9.50
C THR A 137 0.09 -5.25 9.16
N LEU A 138 0.76 -4.37 9.90
CA LEU A 138 2.16 -4.02 9.68
C LEU A 138 3.11 -4.89 10.55
N PRO A 139 4.31 -5.22 10.05
CA PRO A 139 5.33 -5.92 10.83
C PRO A 139 5.65 -5.20 12.15
N PRO A 140 5.96 -5.93 13.23
CA PRO A 140 6.33 -7.36 13.26
C PRO A 140 5.14 -8.33 13.34
N LYS A 141 3.90 -7.84 13.24
CA LYS A 141 2.71 -8.70 13.27
C LYS A 141 2.32 -9.15 11.87
N LYS A 142 1.60 -10.26 11.82
CA LYS A 142 0.95 -10.80 10.63
C LYS A 142 -0.53 -10.44 10.65
N ASP A 143 -1.13 -10.38 9.47
CA ASP A 143 -2.56 -10.17 9.32
C ASP A 143 -3.36 -11.35 9.90
N LEU A 144 -4.67 -11.19 10.03
CA LEU A 144 -5.56 -12.19 10.62
C LEU A 144 -5.55 -13.52 9.84
N ASN A 145 -5.36 -13.46 8.53
CA ASN A 145 -5.19 -14.64 7.67
C ASN A 145 -3.77 -15.23 7.72
N GLY A 146 -2.87 -14.69 8.54
CA GLY A 146 -1.47 -15.10 8.65
C GLY A 146 -0.53 -14.49 7.61
N TRP A 147 -1.01 -13.59 6.75
CA TRP A 147 -0.17 -12.91 5.77
C TRP A 147 0.90 -12.06 6.43
N ASP A 148 2.15 -12.26 6.01
CA ASP A 148 3.32 -11.53 6.48
C ASP A 148 3.74 -10.51 5.43
N LEU A 149 3.75 -9.24 5.82
CA LEU A 149 4.15 -8.15 4.92
C LEU A 149 5.68 -7.99 4.86
N LEU A 150 6.44 -8.53 5.82
CA LEU A 150 7.88 -8.32 5.93
C LEU A 150 8.67 -8.74 4.67
N PRO A 151 8.35 -9.85 3.96
CA PRO A 151 9.02 -10.22 2.70
C PRO A 151 8.87 -9.18 1.58
N HIS A 152 7.88 -8.29 1.67
CA HIS A 152 7.63 -7.24 0.68
C HIS A 152 8.43 -5.96 0.97
N LEU A 153 9.17 -5.89 2.07
CA LEU A 153 9.94 -4.71 2.47
C LEU A 153 11.05 -4.42 1.46
N ASN A 154 11.01 -3.23 0.86
CA ASN A 154 11.94 -2.73 -0.15
C ASN A 154 12.13 -3.68 -1.33
N ASN A 155 11.15 -4.54 -1.63
CA ASN A 155 11.18 -5.48 -2.75
C ASN A 155 10.80 -4.79 -4.07
N TRP A 156 11.53 -3.74 -4.45
CA TRP A 156 11.30 -2.98 -5.68
C TRP A 156 11.56 -3.79 -6.96
N LYS A 157 12.34 -4.87 -6.83
CA LYS A 157 12.70 -5.77 -7.93
C LYS A 157 11.47 -6.29 -8.70
N ILE A 158 10.34 -6.51 -8.02
CA ILE A 158 9.13 -7.03 -8.67
C ILE A 158 8.50 -6.03 -9.65
N ILE A 159 8.76 -4.73 -9.46
CA ILE A 159 8.38 -3.68 -10.44
C ILE A 159 9.40 -3.65 -11.57
N GLU A 160 10.69 -3.68 -11.22
CA GLU A 160 11.80 -3.67 -12.19
C GLU A 160 11.69 -4.85 -13.17
N GLU A 161 11.33 -6.04 -12.71
CA GLU A 161 11.13 -7.23 -13.54
C GLU A 161 9.97 -7.11 -14.56
N LYS A 162 9.05 -6.16 -14.36
CA LYS A 162 7.94 -5.88 -15.29
C LYS A 162 8.29 -4.86 -16.37
N LEU A 163 9.30 -4.03 -16.15
CA LEU A 163 9.67 -2.89 -17.00
C LEU A 163 10.93 -3.22 -17.81
#